data_AF-A0A1S3Z320-F1
#
_entry.id   AF-A0A1S3Z320-F1
#
_cell.length_a   1.000
_cell.length_b   1.000
_cell.length_c   1.000
_cell.angle_alpha   90.00
_cell.angle_beta   90.00
_cell.angle_gamma   90.00
#
_symmetry.space_group_name_H-M   'P 1'
#
loop_
_entity.id
_entity.type
_entity.pdbx_description
1 polymer ?
#
loop_
_entity_poly.entity_id
_entity_poly.type
_entity_poly.pdbx_seq_one_letter_code
_entity_poly.pdbx_strand_id
1 'polypeptide(L)'
;MLEDVDVLFGLPVDGLPVAYPHALRDYSGVHYLHMLQRLTCFQLAEETALSGVSRLQLMPVRQHLAAMDAEITDGSPAKDIDRHTRLLLLLMFGGVLFLNTSGNLVSLRFLHHMEQLDDLPSYSWGAAFLGYLYRQICWACITLPDFYRCYR
;
A
#
# COMPACT_ATOMS: atom_id res chain seq x y z
N MET A 1 -2.87 -17.43 17.84
CA MET A 1 -3.16 -15.98 17.68
C MET A 1 -2.50 -15.36 16.43
N LEU A 2 -1.52 -16.03 15.81
CA LEU A 2 -1.00 -15.66 14.49
C LEU A 2 -1.69 -16.42 13.33
N GLU A 3 -2.12 -17.65 13.59
CA GLU A 3 -2.80 -18.54 12.62
C GLU A 3 -4.13 -18.00 12.10
N ASP A 4 -4.86 -17.21 12.89
CA ASP A 4 -6.19 -16.69 12.48
C ASP A 4 -6.10 -15.70 11.29
N VAL A 5 -4.94 -15.05 11.09
CA VAL A 5 -4.76 -14.09 9.98
C VAL A 5 -4.44 -14.80 8.67
N ASP A 6 -3.74 -15.92 8.73
CA ASP A 6 -3.51 -16.78 7.57
C ASP A 6 -4.84 -17.36 7.07
N VAL A 7 -5.70 -17.81 8.00
CA VAL A 7 -7.03 -18.36 7.67
C VAL A 7 -8.01 -17.29 7.16
N LEU A 8 -7.97 -16.06 7.68
CA LEU A 8 -8.93 -15.00 7.33
C LEU A 8 -8.54 -14.20 6.07
N PHE A 9 -7.24 -13.99 5.84
CA PHE A 9 -6.73 -13.15 4.75
C PHE A 9 -5.84 -13.88 3.75
N GLY A 10 -5.44 -15.13 4.00
CA GLY A 10 -4.54 -15.90 3.13
C GLY A 10 -3.13 -15.31 3.04
N LEU A 11 -2.71 -14.54 4.04
CA LEU A 11 -1.41 -13.86 4.05
C LEU A 11 -0.38 -14.69 4.83
N PRO A 12 0.78 -15.01 4.22
CA PRO A 12 1.80 -15.79 4.89
C PRO A 12 2.30 -15.07 6.14
N VAL A 13 2.34 -15.81 7.24
CA VAL A 13 2.84 -15.35 8.53
C VAL A 13 4.32 -15.68 8.70
N ASP A 14 4.78 -16.78 8.08
CA ASP A 14 6.18 -17.15 8.04
C ASP A 14 6.81 -16.66 6.73
N GLY A 15 7.84 -15.80 6.82
CA GLY A 15 8.46 -15.20 5.65
C GLY A 15 9.50 -14.13 6.01
N LEU A 16 10.14 -13.56 5.00
CA LEU A 16 11.12 -12.50 5.17
C LEU A 16 10.47 -11.26 5.82
N PRO A 17 11.17 -10.55 6.72
CA PRO A 17 10.63 -9.34 7.33
C PRO A 17 10.43 -8.27 6.25
N VAL A 18 9.27 -7.61 6.28
CA VAL A 18 8.98 -6.46 5.41
C VAL A 18 9.80 -5.27 5.91
N ALA A 19 11.01 -5.13 5.38
CA ALA A 19 11.95 -4.06 5.71
C ALA A 19 12.23 -3.19 4.48
N TYR A 20 12.33 -1.88 4.71
CA TYR A 20 12.68 -0.93 3.66
C TYR A 20 14.20 -0.75 3.59
N PRO A 21 14.83 -0.81 2.41
CA PRO A 21 16.23 -0.46 2.27
C PRO A 21 16.47 1.00 2.68
N HIS A 22 17.65 1.25 3.27
CA HIS A 22 18.02 2.59 3.75
C HIS A 22 17.97 3.66 2.65
N ALA A 23 18.25 3.29 1.40
CA ALA A 23 18.19 4.19 0.24
C ALA A 23 16.81 4.84 0.04
N LEU A 24 15.71 4.23 0.48
CA LEU A 24 14.37 4.82 0.36
C LEU A 24 14.19 6.09 1.22
N ARG A 25 15.06 6.35 2.21
CA ARG A 25 15.05 7.61 2.97
C ARG A 25 15.47 8.80 2.11
N ASP A 26 16.31 8.58 1.11
CA ASP A 26 16.88 9.64 0.28
C ASP A 26 16.03 9.92 -0.97
N TYR A 27 14.95 9.13 -1.18
CA TYR A 27 14.06 9.29 -2.30
C TYR A 27 13.23 10.58 -2.17
N SER A 28 13.32 11.44 -3.18
CA SER A 28 12.39 12.55 -3.37
C SER A 28 11.05 12.08 -3.99
N GLY A 29 10.05 12.95 -3.99
CA GLY A 29 8.75 12.66 -4.62
C GLY A 29 8.87 12.25 -6.08
N VAL A 30 9.79 12.88 -6.82
CA VAL A 30 10.08 12.55 -8.23
C VAL A 30 10.57 11.11 -8.38
N HIS A 31 11.40 10.61 -7.47
CA HIS A 31 11.89 9.24 -7.51
C HIS A 31 10.73 8.24 -7.35
N TYR A 32 9.79 8.53 -6.44
CA TYR A 32 8.60 7.69 -6.26
C TYR A 32 7.64 7.75 -7.45
N LEU A 33 7.42 8.94 -8.04
CA LEU A 33 6.59 9.08 -9.24
C LEU A 33 7.20 8.34 -10.44
N HIS A 34 8.52 8.44 -10.61
CA HIS A 34 9.23 7.71 -11.66
C HIS A 34 9.14 6.18 -11.46
N MET A 35 9.27 5.69 -10.22
CA MET A 35 9.07 4.28 -9.90
C MET A 35 7.63 3.83 -10.18
N LEU A 36 6.64 4.63 -9.78
CA LEU A 36 5.22 4.37 -10.03
C LEU A 36 4.94 4.23 -11.53
N GLN A 37 5.37 5.22 -12.32
CA GLN A 37 5.21 5.22 -13.77
C GLN A 37 5.93 4.04 -14.41
N ARG A 38 7.15 3.70 -13.96
CA ARG A 38 7.92 2.57 -14.50
C ARG A 38 7.20 1.24 -14.28
N LEU A 39 6.63 1.04 -13.09
CA LEU A 39 6.04 -0.24 -12.68
C LEU A 39 4.59 -0.43 -13.16
N THR A 40 3.84 0.65 -13.33
CA THR A 40 2.39 0.59 -13.58
C THR A 40 1.96 1.30 -14.87
N CYS A 41 2.85 2.09 -15.48
CA CYS A 41 2.52 3.03 -16.56
C CYS A 41 1.48 4.10 -16.19
N PHE A 42 1.07 4.17 -14.92
CA PHE A 42 0.25 5.25 -14.41
C PHE A 42 1.05 6.55 -14.40
N GLN A 43 0.56 7.54 -15.12
CA GLN A 43 1.08 8.91 -15.07
C GLN A 43 0.15 9.78 -14.24
N LEU A 44 0.73 10.46 -13.26
CA LEU A 44 0.01 11.43 -12.46
C LEU A 44 -0.09 12.74 -13.24
N ALA A 45 -1.31 13.14 -13.61
CA ALA A 45 -1.54 14.37 -14.37
C ALA A 45 -1.29 15.65 -13.56
N GLU A 46 -1.46 15.59 -12.23
CA GLU A 46 -1.23 16.72 -11.33
C GLU A 46 -0.35 16.32 -10.15
N GLU A 47 0.79 16.99 -9.96
CA GLU A 47 1.68 16.78 -8.81
C GLU A 47 1.00 17.09 -7.45
N THR A 48 -0.15 17.78 -7.46
CA THR A 48 -1.00 18.08 -6.29
C THR A 48 -1.54 16.83 -5.61
N ALA A 49 -1.65 15.71 -6.33
CA ALA A 49 -2.06 14.43 -5.79
C ALA A 49 -0.94 13.73 -4.98
N LEU A 50 0.30 14.23 -5.05
CA LEU A 50 1.38 13.81 -4.16
C LEU A 50 1.40 14.70 -2.90
N SER A 51 1.09 14.11 -1.75
CA SER A 51 1.20 14.75 -0.44
C SER A 51 2.57 14.48 0.18
N GLY A 52 3.35 15.55 0.39
CA GLY A 52 4.72 15.44 0.88
C GLY A 52 5.63 14.71 -0.11
N VAL A 53 6.46 13.79 0.38
CA VAL A 53 7.51 13.14 -0.44
C VAL A 53 7.09 11.76 -0.96
N SER A 54 6.17 11.07 -0.29
CA SER A 54 5.92 9.65 -0.57
C SER A 54 4.47 9.22 -0.41
N ARG A 55 3.51 10.15 -0.37
CA ARG A 55 2.10 9.81 -0.22
C ARG A 55 1.31 10.25 -1.44
N LEU A 56 0.55 9.34 -2.02
CA LEU A 56 -0.25 9.60 -3.23
C LEU A 56 -1.74 9.51 -2.92
N GLN A 57 -2.55 10.37 -3.51
CA GLN A 57 -4.00 10.24 -3.46
C GLN A 57 -4.48 8.96 -4.15
N LEU A 58 -5.40 8.22 -3.52
CA LEU A 58 -5.92 6.97 -4.07
C LEU A 58 -6.92 7.22 -5.21
N MET A 59 -7.61 8.37 -5.22
CA MET A 59 -8.65 8.64 -6.21
C MET A 59 -8.14 8.60 -7.67
N PRO A 60 -7.02 9.24 -8.04
CA PRO A 60 -6.43 9.10 -9.38
C PRO A 60 -6.08 7.65 -9.74
N VAL A 61 -5.57 6.87 -8.78
CA VAL A 61 -5.22 5.46 -8.97
C VAL A 61 -6.49 4.64 -9.23
N ARG A 62 -7.58 4.89 -8.51
CA ARG A 62 -8.88 4.22 -8.71
C ARG A 62 -9.45 4.50 -10.09
N GLN A 63 -9.40 5.74 -10.54
CA GLN A 63 -9.91 6.12 -11.87
C GLN A 63 -9.11 5.47 -12.99
N HIS A 64 -7.78 5.45 -12.86
CA HIS A 64 -6.94 4.78 -13.84
C HIS A 64 -7.15 3.27 -13.87
N LEU A 65 -7.28 2.64 -12.70
CA LEU A 65 -7.58 1.22 -12.61
C LEU A 65 -8.91 0.87 -13.30
N ALA A 66 -9.97 1.64 -13.01
CA ALA A 66 -11.28 1.43 -13.62
C ALA A 66 -11.26 1.60 -15.15
N ALA A 67 -10.41 2.49 -15.68
CA ALA A 67 -10.21 2.62 -17.11
C ALA A 67 -9.46 1.42 -17.70
N MET A 68 -8.44 0.91 -17.01
CA MET A 68 -7.71 -0.30 -17.43
C MET A 68 -8.57 -1.56 -17.37
N ASP A 69 -9.45 -1.69 -16.36
CA ASP A 69 -10.36 -2.84 -16.20
C ASP A 69 -11.27 -3.06 -17.41
N ALA A 70 -11.65 -1.99 -18.10
CA ALA A 70 -12.44 -2.08 -19.32
C ALA A 70 -11.66 -2.66 -20.51
N GLU A 71 -10.32 -2.66 -20.45
CA GLU A 71 -9.42 -3.09 -21.53
C GLU A 71 -8.77 -4.44 -21.24
N ILE A 72 -8.74 -4.89 -19.98
CA ILE A 72 -8.17 -6.18 -19.59
C ILE A 72 -9.14 -7.30 -19.98
N THR A 73 -8.66 -8.21 -20.83
CA THR A 73 -9.39 -9.40 -21.29
C THR A 73 -8.52 -10.63 -21.03
N ASP A 74 -9.08 -11.84 -21.10
CA ASP A 74 -8.32 -13.11 -20.93
C ASP A 74 -7.11 -13.27 -21.87
N GLY A 75 -7.05 -12.49 -22.96
CA GLY A 75 -5.92 -12.43 -23.89
C GLY A 75 -4.88 -11.35 -23.59
N SER A 76 -5.00 -10.60 -22.50
CA SER A 76 -4.06 -9.52 -22.15
C SER A 76 -2.66 -10.07 -21.89
N PRO A 77 -1.60 -9.39 -22.34
CA PRO A 77 -0.24 -9.85 -22.12
C PRO A 77 0.08 -9.81 -20.61
N ALA A 78 0.91 -10.74 -20.14
CA ALA A 78 1.29 -10.86 -18.72
C ALA A 78 1.75 -9.54 -18.09
N LYS A 79 2.43 -8.68 -18.86
CA LYS A 79 2.88 -7.35 -18.42
C LYS A 79 1.72 -6.43 -18.00
N ASP A 80 0.58 -6.50 -18.69
CA ASP A 80 -0.58 -5.67 -18.37
C ASP A 80 -1.31 -6.20 -17.14
N ILE A 81 -1.35 -7.52 -16.97
CA ILE A 81 -1.82 -8.19 -15.75
C ILE A 81 -0.95 -7.79 -14.55
N ASP A 82 0.37 -7.77 -14.71
CA ASP A 82 1.28 -7.36 -13.63
C ASP A 82 1.10 -5.89 -13.25
N ARG A 83 0.97 -4.99 -14.25
CA ARG A 83 0.71 -3.56 -14.01
C ARG A 83 -0.58 -3.37 -13.24
N HIS A 84 -1.63 -4.06 -13.67
CA HIS A 84 -2.94 -4.05 -13.02
C HIS A 84 -2.85 -4.56 -11.58
N THR A 85 -2.17 -5.69 -11.37
CA THR A 85 -1.94 -6.29 -10.05
C THR A 85 -1.20 -5.33 -9.12
N ARG A 86 -0.17 -4.62 -9.59
CA ARG A 86 0.56 -3.61 -8.79
C ARG A 86 -0.35 -2.46 -8.35
N LEU A 87 -1.23 -1.98 -9.23
CA LEU A 87 -2.18 -0.90 -8.90
C LEU A 87 -3.23 -1.38 -7.88
N LEU A 88 -3.76 -2.60 -8.03
CA LEU A 88 -4.65 -3.23 -7.06
C LEU A 88 -4.00 -3.38 -5.69
N LEU A 89 -2.76 -3.88 -5.64
CA LEU A 89 -2.02 -4.03 -4.39
C LEU A 89 -1.78 -2.66 -3.73
N LEU A 90 -1.45 -1.63 -4.50
CA LEU A 90 -1.29 -0.28 -3.98
C LEU A 90 -2.60 0.25 -3.36
N LEU A 91 -3.74 -0.02 -4.01
CA LEU A 91 -5.07 0.30 -3.50
C LEU A 91 -5.42 -0.48 -2.23
N MET A 92 -5.11 -1.78 -2.19
CA MET A 92 -5.31 -2.63 -1.02
C MET A 92 -4.49 -2.16 0.17
N PHE A 93 -3.19 -1.87 -0.03
CA PHE A 93 -2.35 -1.37 1.05
C PHE A 93 -2.79 0.00 1.53
N GLY A 94 -3.09 0.94 0.64
CA GLY A 94 -3.48 2.30 1.03
C GLY A 94 -4.90 2.45 1.57
N GLY A 95 -5.83 1.62 1.08
CA GLY A 95 -7.27 1.77 1.32
C GLY A 95 -7.88 0.74 2.27
N VAL A 96 -7.26 -0.43 2.43
CA VAL A 96 -7.82 -1.53 3.24
C VAL A 96 -6.88 -1.89 4.40
N LEU A 97 -5.61 -2.14 4.11
CA LEU A 97 -4.67 -2.68 5.11
C LEU A 97 -4.05 -1.59 6.00
N PHE A 98 -3.69 -0.45 5.41
CA PHE A 98 -3.05 0.67 6.11
C PHE A 98 -3.93 1.92 6.09
N LEU A 99 -5.18 1.76 6.55
CA LEU A 99 -6.15 2.85 6.72
C LEU A 99 -5.51 4.02 7.49
N ASN A 100 -5.15 5.08 6.78
CA ASN A 100 -4.64 6.28 7.42
C ASN A 100 -5.81 7.21 7.79
N THR A 101 -5.59 8.08 8.77
CA THR A 101 -6.57 9.06 9.25
C THR A 101 -6.99 10.11 8.24
N SER A 102 -6.23 10.31 7.15
CA SER A 102 -6.59 11.16 6.00
C SER A 102 -7.42 10.44 4.91
N GLY A 103 -7.76 9.16 5.09
CA GLY A 103 -8.73 8.38 4.32
C GLY A 103 -8.42 8.13 2.83
N ASN A 104 -7.52 8.88 2.22
CA ASN A 104 -7.35 8.91 0.76
C ASN A 104 -5.87 8.94 0.31
N LEU A 105 -4.90 8.69 1.19
CA LEU A 105 -3.48 8.69 0.81
C LEU A 105 -2.82 7.31 1.00
N VAL A 106 -2.06 6.86 0.01
CA VAL A 106 -1.23 5.65 0.09
C VAL A 106 0.25 6.01 0.13
N SER A 107 1.06 5.27 0.90
CA SER A 107 2.51 5.46 0.86
C SER A 107 3.12 4.75 -0.36
N LEU A 108 3.81 5.50 -1.22
CA LEU A 108 4.53 4.98 -2.38
C LEU A 108 5.75 4.13 -1.99
N ARG A 109 6.12 4.05 -0.72
CA ARG A 109 7.16 3.14 -0.21
C ARG A 109 6.83 1.68 -0.48
N PHE A 110 5.55 1.32 -0.56
CA PHE A 110 5.14 -0.04 -0.90
C PHE A 110 5.52 -0.46 -2.33
N LEU A 111 5.75 0.50 -3.25
CA LEU A 111 6.18 0.19 -4.62
C LEU A 111 7.48 -0.61 -4.65
N HIS A 112 8.35 -0.43 -3.67
CA HIS A 112 9.59 -1.18 -3.58
C HIS A 112 9.35 -2.70 -3.47
N HIS A 113 8.36 -3.11 -2.66
CA HIS A 113 8.01 -4.53 -2.52
C HIS A 113 7.22 -5.06 -3.73
N MET A 114 6.64 -4.19 -4.54
CA MET A 114 5.90 -4.55 -5.76
C MET A 114 6.76 -4.61 -7.02
N GLU A 115 8.05 -4.25 -6.92
CA GLU A 115 8.98 -4.30 -8.05
C GLU A 115 9.13 -5.73 -8.57
N GLN A 116 9.23 -6.70 -7.66
CA GLN A 116 9.27 -8.13 -7.93
C GLN A 116 8.01 -8.79 -7.35
N LEU A 117 6.97 -8.91 -8.17
CA LEU A 117 5.70 -9.56 -7.75
C LEU A 117 5.90 -11.02 -7.35
N ASP A 118 6.87 -11.71 -7.95
CA ASP A 118 7.20 -13.10 -7.64
C ASP A 118 7.76 -13.29 -6.22
N ASP A 119 8.38 -12.25 -5.66
CA ASP A 119 8.94 -12.27 -4.31
C ASP A 119 7.90 -11.89 -3.25
N LEU A 120 6.77 -11.30 -3.67
CA LEU A 120 5.69 -10.87 -2.77
C LEU A 120 5.22 -11.98 -1.81
N PRO A 121 4.97 -13.24 -2.23
CA PRO A 121 4.57 -14.32 -1.32
C PRO A 121 5.68 -14.77 -0.34
N SER A 122 6.95 -14.40 -0.57
CA SER A 122 8.06 -14.77 0.33
C SER A 122 8.14 -13.90 1.59
N TYR A 123 7.44 -12.76 1.60
CA TYR A 123 7.40 -11.84 2.74
C TYR A 123 6.27 -12.17 3.70
N SER A 124 6.52 -11.95 4.99
CA SER A 124 5.49 -12.11 6.04
C SER A 124 4.52 -10.92 6.06
N TRP A 125 3.67 -10.82 5.04
CA TRP A 125 2.63 -9.78 4.98
C TRP A 125 1.61 -9.93 6.11
N GLY A 126 1.37 -11.16 6.57
CA GLY A 126 0.49 -11.44 7.70
C GLY A 126 1.01 -10.79 8.99
N ALA A 127 2.31 -10.95 9.31
CA ALA A 127 2.90 -10.31 10.48
C ALA A 127 3.01 -8.79 10.33
N ALA A 128 3.29 -8.29 9.11
CA ALA A 128 3.33 -6.86 8.83
C ALA A 128 1.97 -6.19 9.06
N PHE A 129 0.89 -6.83 8.60
CA PHE A 129 -0.48 -6.37 8.80
C PHE A 129 -0.88 -6.43 10.28
N LEU A 130 -0.58 -7.53 10.96
CA LEU A 130 -0.84 -7.68 12.41
C LEU A 130 -0.11 -6.63 13.25
N GLY A 131 1.17 -6.41 12.99
CA GLY A 131 1.96 -5.39 13.67
C GLY A 131 1.37 -3.99 13.46
N TYR A 132 0.84 -3.71 12.27
CA TYR A 132 0.13 -2.47 11.98
C TYR A 132 -1.20 -2.36 12.74
N LEU A 133 -2.04 -3.40 12.73
CA LEU A 133 -3.29 -3.42 13.49
C LEU A 133 -3.05 -3.22 14.98
N TYR A 134 -2.07 -3.94 15.55
CA TYR A 134 -1.70 -3.79 16.96
C TYR A 134 -1.24 -2.37 17.26
N ARG A 135 -0.46 -1.75 16.36
CA ARG A 135 -0.05 -0.34 16.51
C ARG A 135 -1.23 0.62 16.45
N GLN A 136 -2.19 0.41 15.55
CA GLN A 136 -3.39 1.26 15.45
C GLN A 136 -4.27 1.14 16.69
N ILE A 137 -4.48 -0.09 17.19
CA ILE A 137 -5.21 -0.32 18.44
C ILE A 137 -4.46 0.31 19.61
N CYS A 138 -3.14 0.09 19.72
CA CYS A 138 -2.33 0.73 20.75
C CYS A 138 -2.41 2.25 20.69
N TRP A 139 -2.32 2.85 19.50
CA TRP A 139 -2.48 4.30 19.32
C TRP A 139 -3.86 4.77 19.75
N ALA A 140 -4.94 4.10 19.33
CA ALA A 140 -6.28 4.44 19.79
C ALA A 140 -6.40 4.35 21.33
N CYS A 141 -5.88 3.28 21.94
CA CYS A 141 -5.86 3.08 23.39
C CYS A 141 -5.03 4.12 24.15
N ILE A 142 -3.90 4.58 23.59
CA ILE A 142 -3.04 5.62 24.18
C ILE A 142 -3.66 7.02 24.02
N THR A 143 -4.46 7.24 22.99
CA THR A 143 -5.10 8.55 22.72
C THR A 143 -6.46 8.69 23.42
N LEU A 144 -7.08 7.57 23.83
CA LEU A 144 -8.34 7.53 24.61
C LEU A 144 -8.29 8.17 26.03
N PRO A 145 -7.20 8.13 26.82
CA PRO A 145 -7.14 8.76 28.15
C PRO A 145 -7.32 10.28 28.09
N ASP A 146 -6.96 10.92 26.97
CA ASP A 146 -7.12 12.36 26.78
C ASP A 146 -8.54 12.74 26.36
N PHE A 147 -9.28 11.84 25.70
CA PHE A 147 -10.69 12.07 25.35
C PHE A 147 -11.61 11.99 26.58
N TYR A 148 -11.33 11.09 27.54
CA TYR A 148 -12.10 10.98 28.78
C TYR A 148 -11.83 12.09 29.79
N ARG A 149 -10.71 12.85 29.65
CA ARG A 149 -10.39 13.99 30.51
C ARG A 149 -11.07 15.30 30.10
N CYS A 150 -11.56 15.41 28.86
CA CYS A 150 -12.31 16.57 28.39
C CYS A 150 -13.83 16.51 28.67
N TYR A 151 -14.33 15.41 29.23
CA TYR A 151 -15.75 15.21 29.57
C TYR A 151 -16.02 15.09 31.09
N ARG A 152 -15.09 15.54 31.95
CA ARG A 152 -15.32 15.73 33.39
C ARG A 152 -15.17 17.19 33.77
#